data_AF-A0A9D6EXV9-F1
#
_entry.id   AF-A0A9D6EXV9-F1
#
_cell.length_a   1.000
_cell.length_b   1.000
_cell.length_c   1.000
_cell.angle_alpha   90.00
_cell.angle_beta   90.00
_cell.angle_gamma   90.00
#
_symmetry.space_group_name_H-M   'P 1'
#
loop_
_entity.id
_entity.type
_entity.pdbx_description
1 polymer ?
#
loop_
_entity_poly.entity_id
_entity_poly.type
_entity_poly.pdbx_seq_one_letter_code
_entity_poly.pdbx_strand_id
1 'polypeptide(L)'
;MADVFLTNRQCRQGGTPGVCVVCGKKPTTPVKNRFRVFSHATAQHKVYLVKEAWVPMCQEHRNHFYRPVWFALGAFALFGIGAFVVFALSAGGMWLINSPLVFCGTVPLALLLFAGVVGLVIFGMRGQVAATGLNNQGMYLANVSDEYRDAVEALQQEEEDEDEEDDDDRPRKRRRRRAEDDDDDDEDDRPRPRGRR
;
A
#
# COMPACT_ATOMS: atom_id res chain seq x y z
N MET A 1 10.52 10.77 8.36
CA MET A 1 9.19 10.31 7.92
C MET A 1 8.73 9.29 8.93
N ALA A 2 7.45 9.36 9.27
CA ALA A 2 6.85 8.50 10.26
C ALA A 2 6.21 7.26 9.63
N ASP A 3 6.00 6.25 10.48
CA ASP A 3 5.14 5.10 10.21
C ASP A 3 3.91 5.22 11.11
N VAL A 4 2.73 4.84 10.59
CA VAL A 4 1.46 4.94 11.32
C VAL A 4 0.59 3.72 11.05
N PHE A 5 -0.13 3.26 12.07
CA PHE A 5 -1.09 2.17 11.96
C PHE A 5 -2.50 2.71 11.73
N LEU A 6 -3.17 2.26 10.66
CA LEU A 6 -4.56 2.59 10.39
C LEU A 6 -5.45 1.37 10.63
N THR A 7 -6.51 1.54 11.42
CA THR A 7 -7.49 0.47 11.69
C THR A 7 -8.34 0.17 10.46
N ASN A 8 -8.99 -1.00 10.43
CA ASN A 8 -9.95 -1.37 9.38
C ASN A 8 -11.08 -0.36 9.22
N ARG A 9 -11.56 0.16 10.37
CA ARG A 9 -12.62 1.17 10.42
C ARG A 9 -12.15 2.43 9.70
N GLN A 10 -10.98 2.96 10.07
CA GLN A 10 -10.37 4.14 9.45
C GLN A 10 -10.14 3.95 7.94
N CYS A 11 -9.59 2.80 7.53
CA CYS A 11 -9.35 2.50 6.11
C CYS A 11 -10.64 2.49 5.26
N ARG A 12 -11.73 1.91 5.78
CA ARG A 12 -12.99 1.71 5.02
C ARG A 12 -13.92 2.90 5.10
N GLN A 13 -14.08 3.49 6.28
CA GLN A 13 -15.04 4.56 6.54
C GLN A 13 -14.47 5.95 6.22
N GLY A 14 -13.16 6.06 5.98
CA GLY A 14 -12.52 7.36 5.71
C GLY A 14 -12.38 8.22 6.97
N GLY A 15 -12.39 7.61 8.16
CA GLY A 15 -12.11 8.26 9.45
C GLY A 15 -10.63 8.60 9.63
N THR A 16 -10.00 9.12 8.59
CA THR A 16 -8.62 9.60 8.62
C THR A 16 -8.59 11.06 9.06
N PRO A 17 -7.53 11.51 9.72
CA PRO A 17 -7.44 12.88 10.19
C PRO A 17 -7.53 13.90 9.05
N GLY A 18 -7.99 15.11 9.37
CA GLY A 18 -8.18 16.22 8.43
C GLY A 18 -6.88 16.89 7.97
N VAL A 19 -5.82 16.11 7.73
CA VAL A 19 -4.49 16.56 7.29
C VAL A 19 -3.97 15.66 6.17
N CYS A 20 -3.21 16.21 5.23
CA CYS A 20 -2.69 15.47 4.08
C CYS A 20 -1.61 14.48 4.52
N VAL A 21 -1.74 13.21 4.10
CA VAL A 21 -0.79 12.13 4.45
C VAL A 21 0.67 12.39 4.04
N VAL A 22 0.90 13.23 3.02
CA VAL A 22 2.23 13.47 2.45
C VAL A 22 2.91 14.70 3.06
N CYS A 23 2.15 15.74 3.42
CA CYS A 23 2.71 17.04 3.78
C CYS A 23 2.02 17.76 4.94
N GLY A 24 1.10 17.12 5.65
CA GLY A 24 0.39 17.70 6.81
C GLY A 24 -0.62 18.82 6.50
N LYS A 25 -0.61 19.42 5.30
CA LYS A 25 -1.56 20.51 4.93
C LYS A 25 -3.02 20.04 4.92
N LYS A 26 -3.97 20.96 5.11
CA LYS A 26 -5.42 20.68 5.02
C LYS A 26 -5.79 19.96 3.71
N PRO A 27 -6.48 18.80 3.77
CA PRO A 27 -6.84 18.03 2.60
C PRO A 27 -7.98 18.70 1.86
N THR A 28 -8.01 18.51 0.56
CA THR A 28 -9.05 19.04 -0.33
C THR A 28 -10.01 17.94 -0.74
N THR A 29 -9.48 16.74 -0.99
CA THR A 29 -10.26 15.58 -1.44
C THR A 29 -9.65 14.29 -0.90
N PRO A 30 -10.45 13.35 -0.38
CA PRO A 30 -9.98 12.01 -0.09
C PRO A 30 -9.70 11.27 -1.41
N VAL A 31 -8.56 10.59 -1.49
CA VAL A 31 -8.17 9.77 -2.64
C VAL A 31 -8.24 8.30 -2.23
N LYS A 32 -8.99 7.51 -2.99
CA LYS A 32 -9.04 6.06 -2.80
C LYS A 32 -7.81 5.43 -3.46
N ASN A 33 -7.03 4.67 -2.70
CA ASN A 33 -5.88 3.94 -3.23
C ASN A 33 -5.90 2.46 -2.82
N ARG A 34 -5.25 1.62 -3.64
CA ARG A 34 -5.04 0.19 -3.38
C ARG A 34 -3.62 -0.03 -2.92
N PHE A 35 -3.45 -0.22 -1.61
CA PHE A 35 -2.18 -0.56 -1.02
C PHE A 35 -1.90 -2.05 -1.18
N ARG A 36 -0.67 -2.38 -1.56
CA ARG A 36 -0.22 -3.76 -1.80
C ARG A 36 0.95 -4.05 -0.88
N VAL A 37 0.83 -5.11 -0.10
CA VAL A 37 1.89 -5.58 0.80
C VAL A 37 2.31 -6.97 0.37
N PHE A 38 3.62 -7.18 0.27
CA PHE A 38 4.19 -8.51 0.08
C PHE A 38 4.31 -9.18 1.44
N SER A 39 3.46 -10.15 1.72
CA SER A 39 3.58 -10.97 2.91
C SER A 39 4.26 -12.29 2.56
N HIS A 40 5.29 -12.64 3.32
CA HIS A 40 5.94 -13.95 3.25
C HIS A 40 5.09 -14.95 4.03
N ALA A 41 4.23 -15.71 3.35
CA ALA A 41 3.46 -16.77 3.99
C ALA A 41 4.34 -18.01 4.24
N THR A 42 5.25 -18.30 3.31
CA THR A 42 6.31 -19.32 3.45
C THR A 42 7.58 -18.85 2.73
N ALA A 43 8.69 -19.57 2.88
CA ALA A 43 9.95 -19.27 2.17
C ALA A 43 9.79 -19.25 0.64
N GLN A 44 8.77 -19.94 0.09
CA GLN A 44 8.53 -20.07 -1.35
C GLN A 44 7.27 -19.33 -1.85
N HIS A 45 6.29 -19.06 -0.98
CA HIS A 45 5.04 -18.42 -1.38
C HIS A 45 4.95 -16.98 -0.87
N LYS A 46 4.92 -16.04 -1.81
CA LYS A 46 4.58 -14.63 -1.55
C LYS A 46 3.08 -14.45 -1.75
N VAL A 47 2.40 -14.01 -0.69
CA VAL A 47 0.98 -13.65 -0.77
C VAL A 47 0.90 -12.14 -0.98
N TYR A 48 0.12 -11.75 -1.99
CA TYR A 48 -0.19 -10.36 -2.27
C TYR A 48 -1.42 -9.97 -1.49
N LEU A 49 -1.23 -9.22 -0.41
CA LEU A 49 -2.35 -8.66 0.32
C LEU A 49 -2.65 -7.28 -0.27
N VAL A 50 -3.90 -7.10 -0.68
CA VAL A 50 -4.38 -5.83 -1.25
C VAL A 50 -5.45 -5.27 -0.34
N LYS A 51 -5.30 -4.02 0.06
CA LYS A 51 -6.30 -3.30 0.86
C LYS A 51 -6.60 -1.95 0.23
N GLU A 52 -7.88 -1.66 0.07
CA GLU A 52 -8.34 -0.34 -0.35
C GLU A 52 -8.47 0.55 0.88
N ALA A 53 -7.93 1.77 0.81
CA ALA A 53 -8.09 2.77 1.85
C ALA A 53 -8.34 4.15 1.23
N TRP A 54 -9.17 4.95 1.90
CA TRP A 54 -9.33 6.37 1.59
C TRP A 54 -8.26 7.16 2.33
N VAL A 55 -7.53 8.00 1.62
CA VAL A 55 -6.40 8.75 2.18
C VAL A 55 -6.58 10.24 1.90
N PRO A 56 -6.48 11.10 2.92
CA PRO A 56 -6.69 12.53 2.77
C PRO A 56 -5.50 13.16 2.05
N MET A 57 -5.77 13.88 0.96
CA MET A 57 -4.75 14.54 0.16
C MET A 57 -5.10 15.99 -0.15
N CYS A 58 -4.07 16.84 -0.18
CA CYS A 58 -4.18 18.20 -0.70
C CYS A 58 -4.11 18.21 -2.24
N GLN A 59 -4.49 19.33 -2.85
CA GLN A 59 -4.51 19.49 -4.31
C GLN A 59 -3.12 19.25 -4.97
N GLU A 60 -2.02 19.61 -4.29
CA GLU A 60 -0.65 19.38 -4.76
C GLU A 60 -0.30 17.88 -4.84
N HIS A 61 -0.87 17.06 -3.95
CA HIS A 61 -0.57 15.64 -3.80
C HIS A 61 -1.65 14.70 -4.31
N ARG A 62 -2.75 15.20 -4.91
CA ARG A 62 -3.84 14.36 -5.45
C ARG A 62 -3.39 13.26 -6.42
N ASN A 63 -2.30 13.51 -7.16
CA ASN A 63 -1.72 12.58 -8.14
C ASN A 63 -0.47 11.86 -7.62
N HIS A 64 -0.19 11.91 -6.32
CA HIS A 64 1.03 11.35 -5.71
C HIS A 64 1.23 9.87 -6.06
N PHE A 65 0.17 9.05 -6.02
CA PHE A 65 0.26 7.63 -6.34
C PHE A 65 0.47 7.32 -7.83
N TYR A 66 0.08 8.24 -8.72
CA TYR A 66 0.25 8.08 -10.17
C TYR A 66 1.60 8.61 -10.68
N ARG A 67 2.28 9.49 -9.93
CA ARG A 67 3.60 10.03 -10.30
C ARG A 67 4.62 8.94 -10.69
N PRO A 68 4.86 7.86 -9.94
CA PRO A 68 5.80 6.82 -10.34
C PRO A 68 5.39 6.12 -11.63
N VAL A 69 4.08 5.98 -11.91
CA VAL A 69 3.59 5.41 -13.18
C VAL A 69 3.95 6.33 -14.33
N TRP A 70 3.76 7.64 -14.19
CA TRP A 70 4.17 8.62 -15.19
C TRP A 70 5.69 8.67 -15.38
N PHE A 71 6.47 8.58 -14.30
CA PHE A 71 7.92 8.49 -14.39
C PHE A 71 8.37 7.21 -15.09
N ALA A 72 7.76 6.06 -14.76
CA ALA A 72 8.06 4.80 -15.42
C ALA A 72 7.68 4.83 -16.91
N LEU A 73 6.51 5.37 -17.27
CA LEU A 73 6.08 5.55 -18.66
C LEU A 73 7.01 6.49 -19.42
N GLY A 74 7.38 7.63 -18.82
CA GLY A 74 8.31 8.59 -19.41
C GLY A 74 9.70 7.97 -19.62
N ALA A 75 10.20 7.24 -18.64
CA ALA A 75 11.48 6.55 -18.73
C ALA A 75 11.46 5.42 -19.78
N PHE A 76 10.37 4.66 -19.85
CA PHE A 76 10.16 3.65 -20.89
C PHE A 76 10.08 4.26 -22.28
N ALA A 77 9.37 5.39 -22.45
CA ALA A 77 9.29 6.11 -23.71
C ALA A 77 10.67 6.62 -24.15
N LEU A 78 11.45 7.22 -23.24
CA LEU A 78 12.81 7.66 -23.51
C LEU A 78 13.72 6.50 -23.91
N PHE A 79 13.64 5.37 -23.21
CA PHE A 79 14.39 4.17 -23.56
C PHE A 79 13.99 3.62 -24.94
N GLY A 80 12.68 3.58 -25.23
CA GLY A 80 12.15 3.14 -26.52
C GLY A 80 12.61 4.03 -27.67
N ILE A 81 12.62 5.36 -27.49
CA ILE A 81 13.15 6.31 -28.47
C ILE A 81 14.66 6.09 -28.66
N GLY A 82 15.43 5.94 -27.58
CA GLY A 82 16.86 5.67 -27.65
C GLY A 82 17.17 4.37 -28.42
N ALA A 83 16.47 3.29 -28.09
CA ALA A 83 16.58 2.01 -28.78
C ALA A 83 16.19 2.12 -30.26
N PHE A 84 15.12 2.86 -30.57
CA PHE A 84 14.67 3.09 -31.95
C PHE A 84 15.70 3.89 -32.76
N VAL A 85 16.32 4.93 -32.18
CA VAL A 85 17.38 5.71 -32.84
C VAL A 85 18.59 4.84 -33.12
N VAL A 86 19.04 4.04 -32.14
CA VAL A 86 20.15 3.08 -32.34
C VAL A 86 19.80 2.08 -33.45
N PHE A 87 18.59 1.54 -33.42
CA PHE A 87 18.10 0.62 -34.45
C PHE A 87 18.08 1.27 -35.85
N ALA A 88 17.50 2.46 -35.99
CA ALA A 88 17.41 3.17 -37.26
C ALA A 88 18.81 3.51 -37.84
N LEU A 89 19.75 3.94 -36.99
CA LEU A 89 21.14 4.18 -37.40
C LEU A 89 21.82 2.88 -37.84
N SER A 90 21.58 1.77 -37.15
CA SER A 90 22.14 0.46 -37.52
C SER A 90 21.55 -0.09 -38.83
N ALA A 91 20.25 0.09 -39.06
CA ALA A 91 19.54 -0.40 -40.25
C ALA A 91 19.89 0.41 -41.51
N GLY A 92 20.06 1.73 -41.39
CA GLY A 92 20.51 2.59 -42.48
C GLY A 92 21.99 2.41 -42.84
N GLY A 93 22.80 1.94 -41.89
CA GLY A 93 24.24 1.69 -42.04
C GLY A 93 24.58 0.22 -42.26
N MET A 94 23.95 -0.45 -43.22
CA MET A 94 24.14 -1.89 -43.52
C MET A 94 25.61 -2.37 -43.66
N TRP A 95 26.57 -1.46 -43.84
CA TRP A 95 28.00 -1.76 -43.90
C TRP A 95 28.77 -1.69 -42.57
N LEU A 96 28.23 -1.04 -41.52
CA LEU A 96 28.93 -0.78 -40.26
C LEU A 96 28.62 -1.79 -39.15
N ILE A 97 27.63 -2.67 -39.35
CA ILE A 97 27.09 -3.56 -38.31
C ILE A 97 28.13 -4.59 -37.82
N ASN A 98 29.11 -4.96 -38.66
CA ASN A 98 30.21 -5.85 -38.28
C ASN A 98 31.44 -5.13 -37.68
N SER A 99 31.39 -3.82 -37.51
CA SER A 99 32.52 -3.09 -36.92
C SER A 99 32.52 -3.27 -35.39
N PRO A 100 33.56 -3.87 -34.79
CA PRO A 100 33.63 -4.06 -33.33
C PRO A 100 33.54 -2.73 -32.56
N LEU A 101 33.91 -1.61 -33.20
CA LEU A 101 33.76 -0.26 -32.67
C LEU A 101 32.30 0.13 -32.38
N VAL A 102 31.34 -0.31 -33.22
CA VAL A 102 29.92 -0.05 -33.02
C VAL A 102 29.41 -0.81 -31.79
N PHE A 103 29.84 -2.06 -31.62
CA PHE A 103 29.49 -2.86 -30.45
C PHE A 103 30.09 -2.28 -29.17
N CYS A 104 31.36 -1.86 -29.20
CA CYS A 104 32.03 -1.21 -28.07
C CYS A 104 31.40 0.13 -27.67
N GLY A 105 30.74 0.86 -28.58
CA GLY A 105 30.07 2.12 -28.27
C GLY A 105 28.61 1.96 -27.83
N THR A 106 27.85 1.13 -28.53
CA THR A 106 26.39 1.01 -28.33
C THR A 106 26.02 0.27 -27.05
N VAL A 107 26.75 -0.80 -26.69
CA VAL A 107 26.48 -1.58 -25.48
C VAL A 107 26.65 -0.77 -24.19
N PRO A 108 27.79 -0.08 -23.94
CA PRO A 108 27.94 0.72 -22.72
C PRO A 108 26.98 1.92 -22.68
N LEU A 109 26.67 2.52 -23.82
CA LEU A 109 25.66 3.59 -23.89
C LEU A 109 24.28 3.08 -23.50
N ALA A 110 23.87 1.91 -24.01
CA ALA A 110 22.60 1.28 -23.66
C ALA A 110 22.55 0.91 -22.16
N LEU A 111 23.63 0.36 -21.61
CA LEU A 111 23.73 0.05 -20.18
C LEU A 111 23.66 1.31 -19.31
N LEU A 112 24.30 2.41 -19.72
CA LEU A 112 24.26 3.68 -18.99
C LEU A 112 22.86 4.30 -19.01
N LEU A 113 22.19 4.29 -20.17
CA LEU A 113 20.79 4.73 -20.28
C LEU A 113 19.86 3.86 -19.42
N PHE A 114 20.04 2.54 -19.45
CA PHE A 114 19.28 1.62 -18.62
C PHE A 114 19.48 1.88 -17.13
N ALA A 115 20.74 2.03 -16.69
CA ALA A 115 21.07 2.36 -15.31
C ALA A 115 20.47 3.71 -14.88
N GLY A 116 20.50 4.72 -15.75
CA GLY A 116 19.87 6.03 -15.52
C GLY A 116 18.35 5.93 -15.34
N VAL A 117 17.67 5.17 -16.20
CA VAL A 117 16.24 4.89 -16.10
C VAL A 117 15.89 4.18 -14.78
N VAL A 118 16.63 3.13 -14.43
CA VAL A 118 16.44 2.40 -13.17
C VAL A 118 16.67 3.31 -11.97
N GLY A 119 17.73 4.13 -11.99
CA GLY A 119 18.03 5.11 -10.95
C GLY A 119 16.91 6.13 -10.75
N LEU A 120 16.35 6.66 -11.84
CA LEU A 120 15.24 7.62 -11.81
C LEU A 120 13.96 6.98 -11.24
N VAL A 121 13.65 5.75 -11.63
CA VAL A 121 12.52 4.99 -11.09
C VAL A 121 12.69 4.76 -9.58
N ILE A 122 13.86 4.29 -9.14
CA ILE A 122 14.15 4.06 -7.71
C ILE A 122 14.06 5.37 -6.92
N PHE A 123 14.59 6.46 -7.46
CA PHE A 123 14.51 7.78 -6.83
C PHE A 123 13.06 8.26 -6.70
N GLY A 124 12.25 8.08 -7.75
CA GLY A 124 10.82 8.40 -7.72
C GLY A 124 10.02 7.55 -6.72
N MET A 125 10.48 6.34 -6.41
CA MET A 125 9.83 5.45 -5.43
C MET A 125 10.20 5.79 -3.97
N ARG A 126 11.35 6.40 -3.70
CA ARG A 126 11.87 6.60 -2.34
C ARG A 126 11.03 7.52 -1.44
N GLY A 127 10.18 8.38 -2.01
CA GLY A 127 9.34 9.32 -1.26
C GLY A 127 7.86 8.95 -1.24
N GLN A 128 7.52 7.70 -1.60
CA GLN A 128 6.11 7.31 -1.69
C GLN A 128 5.58 6.78 -0.37
N VAL A 129 4.36 7.21 -0.04
CA VAL A 129 3.56 6.59 1.01
C VAL A 129 3.25 5.15 0.59
N ALA A 130 3.76 4.19 1.35
CA ALA A 130 3.66 2.77 1.03
C ALA A 130 3.16 2.00 2.24
N ALA A 131 2.41 0.93 2.00
CA ALA A 131 2.03 0.03 3.09
C ALA A 131 3.19 -0.94 3.37
N THR A 132 3.63 -1.00 4.62
CA THR A 132 4.72 -1.89 5.07
C THR A 132 4.20 -3.20 5.63
N GLY A 133 2.99 -3.19 6.20
CA GLY A 133 2.39 -4.35 6.84
C GLY A 133 0.88 -4.35 6.73
N LEU A 134 0.29 -5.54 6.58
CA LEU A 134 -1.15 -5.75 6.63
C LEU A 134 -1.46 -6.79 7.70
N ASN A 135 -2.38 -6.48 8.61
CA ASN A 135 -2.87 -7.43 9.61
C ASN A 135 -4.41 -7.47 9.58
N ASN A 136 -5.00 -8.38 10.36
CA ASN A 136 -6.45 -8.52 10.42
C ASN A 136 -7.13 -7.29 11.03
N GLN A 137 -6.41 -6.44 11.77
CA GLN A 137 -6.94 -5.25 12.44
C GLN A 137 -6.87 -3.99 11.57
N GLY A 138 -5.96 -3.92 10.60
CA GLY A 138 -5.51 -2.66 10.04
C GLY A 138 -4.41 -2.78 8.99
N MET A 139 -3.65 -1.70 8.81
CA MET A 139 -2.54 -1.58 7.86
C MET A 139 -1.52 -0.57 8.38
N TYR A 140 -0.23 -0.88 8.25
CA TYR A 140 0.85 0.05 8.54
C TYR A 140 1.19 0.83 7.28
N LEU A 141 1.13 2.16 7.36
CA LEU A 141 1.60 3.08 6.33
C LEU A 141 2.95 3.64 6.75
N ALA A 142 3.92 3.59 5.85
CA ALA A 142 5.22 4.22 6.00
C ALA A 142 5.34 5.45 5.11
N ASN A 143 6.37 6.25 5.41
CA ASN A 143 6.68 7.48 4.70
C ASN A 143 5.56 8.54 4.79
N VAL A 144 4.85 8.60 5.91
CA VAL A 144 3.84 9.65 6.14
C VAL A 144 4.47 10.90 6.76
N SER A 145 3.80 12.05 6.60
CA SER A 145 4.20 13.28 7.28
C SER A 145 4.01 13.15 8.80
N ASP A 146 4.90 13.79 9.57
CA ASP A 146 4.86 13.71 11.03
C ASP A 146 3.54 14.29 11.57
N GLU A 147 3.01 15.36 10.96
CA GLU A 147 1.70 15.94 11.34
C GLU A 147 0.53 14.99 11.09
N TYR A 148 0.67 14.09 10.10
CA TYR A 148 -0.36 13.07 9.84
C TYR A 148 -0.30 11.97 10.89
N ARG A 149 0.91 11.53 11.27
CA ARG A 149 1.09 10.56 12.36
C ARG A 149 0.48 11.11 13.65
N ASP A 150 0.89 12.31 14.05
CA ASP A 150 0.45 12.92 15.31
C ASP A 150 -1.08 13.09 15.35
N ALA A 151 -1.70 13.42 14.21
CA ALA A 151 -3.16 13.53 14.11
C ALA A 151 -3.88 12.18 14.12
N VAL A 152 -3.26 11.09 13.65
CA VAL A 152 -3.82 9.73 13.81
C VAL A 152 -3.71 9.26 15.25
N GLU A 153 -2.56 9.50 15.90
CA GLU A 153 -2.35 9.14 17.30
C GLU A 153 -3.33 9.87 18.21
N ALA A 154 -3.57 11.17 17.99
CA ALA A 154 -4.58 11.93 18.72
C ALA A 154 -6.00 11.34 18.57
N LEU A 155 -6.40 10.95 17.34
CA LEU A 155 -7.69 10.32 17.10
C LEU A 155 -7.81 8.93 17.76
N GLN A 156 -6.72 8.16 17.80
CA GLN A 156 -6.71 6.86 18.47
C GLN A 156 -6.83 7.02 19.98
N GLN A 157 -6.17 8.03 20.54
CA GLN A 157 -6.28 8.34 21.96
C GLN A 157 -7.69 8.79 22.34
N GLU A 158 -8.33 9.65 21.53
CA GLU A 158 -9.73 10.03 21.73
C GLU A 158 -10.68 8.82 21.69
N GLU A 159 -10.48 7.87 20.76
CA GLU A 159 -11.27 6.63 20.70
C GLU A 159 -11.05 5.73 21.93
N GLU A 160 -9.82 5.67 22.46
CA GLU A 160 -9.51 4.89 23.67
C GLU A 160 -10.13 5.51 24.93
N ASP A 161 -10.08 6.85 25.06
CA ASP A 161 -10.67 7.57 26.19
C ASP A 161 -12.22 7.44 26.20
N GLU A 162 -12.87 7.48 25.03
CA GLU A 162 -14.33 7.28 24.91
C GLU A 162 -14.77 5.86 25.31
N ASP A 163 -13.97 4.83 24.99
CA ASP A 163 -14.28 3.43 25.33
C ASP A 163 -14.13 3.16 26.85
N GLU A 164 -13.28 3.91 27.58
CA GLU A 164 -13.12 3.77 29.03
C GLU A 164 -14.29 4.38 29.83
N GLU A 165 -14.86 5.51 29.37
CA GLU A 165 -15.96 6.18 30.09
C GLU A 165 -17.29 5.37 30.04
N ASP A 166 -17.52 4.63 28.95
CA ASP A 166 -18.77 3.88 28.74
C ASP A 166 -18.89 2.60 29.60
N ASP A 167 -17.78 2.10 30.16
CA ASP A 167 -17.75 0.87 30.95
C ASP A 167 -18.05 1.09 32.45
N ASP A 168 -17.92 2.32 32.96
CA ASP A 168 -18.20 2.64 34.37
C ASP A 168 -19.70 2.81 34.66
N ASP A 169 -20.50 3.21 33.67
CA ASP A 169 -21.94 3.43 33.84
C ASP A 169 -22.82 2.28 33.33
N ARG A 170 -22.22 1.24 32.75
CA ARG A 170 -22.96 -0.01 32.50
C ARG A 170 -23.24 -0.65 33.85
N PRO A 171 -24.51 -0.72 34.32
CA PRO A 171 -24.82 -1.35 35.59
C PRO A 171 -24.31 -2.78 35.48
N ARG A 172 -23.23 -3.10 36.19
CA ARG A 172 -22.61 -4.44 36.20
C ARG A 172 -23.74 -5.41 36.31
N LYS A 173 -24.12 -6.03 35.18
CA LYS A 173 -25.31 -6.88 35.09
C LYS A 173 -24.97 -8.02 36.01
N ARG A 174 -25.42 -7.88 37.26
CA ARG A 174 -25.00 -8.64 38.42
C ARG A 174 -25.13 -10.05 37.94
N ARG A 175 -24.00 -10.69 37.63
CA ARG A 175 -23.93 -12.06 37.13
C ARG A 175 -24.62 -12.82 38.24
N ARG A 176 -25.93 -13.03 38.08
CA ARG A 176 -26.74 -13.82 38.97
C ARG A 176 -25.96 -15.12 38.94
N ARG A 177 -25.32 -15.42 40.06
CA ARG A 177 -24.88 -16.75 40.39
C ARG A 177 -26.13 -17.60 40.23
N ARG A 178 -26.37 -18.10 39.02
CA ARG A 178 -27.15 -19.30 38.81
C ARG A 178 -26.16 -20.40 39.18
N ALA A 179 -25.95 -20.47 40.49
CA ALA A 179 -25.57 -21.70 41.12
C ALA A 179 -26.68 -22.68 40.75
N GLU A 180 -26.22 -23.78 40.19
CA GLU A 180 -26.80 -25.11 40.36
C GLU A 180 -28.11 -25.36 39.60
N ASP A 181 -28.13 -26.56 39.01
CA ASP A 181 -29.27 -27.34 38.56
C ASP A 181 -29.84 -26.95 37.18
N ASP A 182 -29.39 -27.64 36.13
CA ASP A 182 -30.05 -28.90 35.76
C ASP A 182 -29.22 -29.68 34.73
N ASP A 183 -29.11 -30.96 35.03
CA ASP A 183 -28.70 -32.08 34.20
C ASP A 183 -29.50 -32.20 32.89
N ASP A 184 -29.09 -33.18 32.10
CA ASP A 184 -29.84 -33.89 31.06
C ASP A 184 -29.62 -33.44 29.61
N ASP A 185 -28.85 -34.31 28.93
CA ASP A 185 -29.27 -35.03 27.74
C ASP A 185 -29.92 -34.22 26.62
N ASP A 186 -29.22 -34.11 25.49
CA ASP A 186 -29.66 -34.86 24.32
C ASP A 186 -28.60 -34.91 23.22
N GLU A 187 -28.32 -36.15 22.84
CA GLU A 187 -27.60 -36.58 21.64
C GLU A 187 -28.32 -36.07 20.38
N ASP A 188 -28.02 -34.87 19.89
CA ASP A 188 -28.53 -34.44 18.57
C ASP A 188 -27.59 -34.95 17.46
N ASP A 189 -27.72 -36.25 17.21
CA ASP A 189 -27.10 -37.04 16.15
C ASP A 189 -27.66 -36.63 14.77
N ARG A 190 -27.37 -35.40 14.32
CA ARG A 190 -27.87 -34.90 13.04
C ARG A 190 -27.08 -35.49 11.86
N PRO A 191 -27.72 -36.26 10.96
CA PRO A 191 -27.07 -36.77 9.77
C PRO A 191 -26.70 -35.62 8.81
N ARG A 192 -25.42 -35.56 8.45
CA ARG A 192 -24.91 -34.63 7.44
C ARG A 192 -25.65 -34.86 6.10
N PRO A 193 -26.29 -33.84 5.50
CA PRO A 193 -26.90 -33.99 4.18
C PRO A 193 -25.81 -34.23 3.13
N ARG A 194 -25.81 -35.43 2.56
CA ARG A 194 -25.00 -35.80 1.40
C ARG A 194 -25.61 -35.19 0.13
N GLY A 195 -24.97 -34.13 -0.34
CA GLY A 195 -24.73 -33.90 -1.76
C GLY A 195 -25.76 -33.09 -2.55
N ARG A 196 -25.26 -32.35 -3.55
CA ARG A 196 -25.62 -32.58 -4.95
C ARG A 196 -24.53 -32.03 -5.87
N ARG A 197 -24.42 -32.71 -7.00
CA ARG A 197 -23.52 -32.53 -8.14
C ARG A 197 -23.56 -31.12 -8.71
#